data_AF-A0A7X8M1K7-F1
#
_entry.id   AF-A0A7X8M1K7-F1
#
_cell.length_a   1.000
_cell.length_b   1.000
_cell.length_c   1.000
_cell.angle_alpha   90.00
_cell.angle_beta   90.00
_cell.angle_gamma   90.00
#
_symmetry.space_group_name_H-M   'P 1'
#
loop_
_entity.id
_entity.type
_entity.pdbx_description
1 polymer ?
#
loop_
_entity_poly.entity_id
_entity_poly.type
_entity_poly.pdbx_seq_one_letter_code
_entity_poly.pdbx_strand_id
1 'polypeptide(L)'
;MSVTSLNKLDDSNNIDYCKKYIPALFLTFVFRILISCIKPYPIDMYGYLAWSKYLAIYGPSQFYGSSGFHVVYAPFFQYFLWLTGEIANRFSVSTALHAFLIKLWSVLFEFIGAWLILLIAEKSKKAKSGTIMALIYLVNPGVYINSSIWGQFDSIPATMLIGVIALFEYKKHNLAALLFLIAVLTK
;
A
#
# COMPACT_ATOMS: atom_id res chain seq x y z
N MET A 1 0.80 25.81 -37.17
CA MET A 1 1.35 25.28 -35.90
C MET A 1 1.61 23.79 -36.10
N SER A 2 2.84 23.31 -35.92
CA SER A 2 3.15 21.88 -36.14
C SER A 2 2.63 21.03 -34.98
N VAL A 3 2.24 19.78 -35.25
CA VAL A 3 1.82 18.81 -34.21
C VAL A 3 2.86 18.66 -33.11
N THR A 4 4.15 18.82 -33.45
CA THR A 4 5.29 18.81 -32.54
C THR A 4 5.29 19.98 -31.55
N SER A 5 4.79 21.16 -31.93
CA SER A 5 4.69 22.32 -31.02
C SER A 5 3.54 22.19 -30.03
N LEU A 6 2.43 21.56 -30.46
CA LEU A 6 1.27 21.28 -29.60
C LEU A 6 1.58 20.22 -28.53
N ASN A 7 2.27 19.14 -28.89
CA ASN A 7 2.69 18.12 -27.92
C ASN A 7 3.66 18.66 -26.86
N LYS A 8 4.61 19.53 -27.24
CA LYS A 8 5.52 20.17 -26.28
C LYS A 8 4.83 21.10 -25.28
N LEU A 9 3.80 21.83 -25.72
CA LEU A 9 2.99 22.70 -24.86
C LEU A 9 2.11 21.89 -23.90
N ASP A 10 1.58 20.75 -24.35
CA ASP A 10 0.79 19.83 -23.54
C ASP A 10 1.67 19.12 -22.47
N ASP A 11 2.88 18.70 -22.85
CA ASP A 11 3.86 18.11 -21.93
C ASP A 11 4.34 19.11 -20.86
N SER A 12 4.65 20.36 -21.24
CA SER A 12 5.08 21.39 -20.26
C SER A 12 3.96 21.76 -19.30
N ASN A 13 2.72 21.85 -19.80
CA ASN A 13 1.54 22.12 -18.96
C ASN A 13 1.27 20.97 -17.99
N ASN A 14 1.43 19.71 -18.40
CA ASN A 14 1.25 18.55 -17.52
C ASN A 14 2.31 18.48 -16.40
N ILE A 15 3.56 18.85 -16.67
CA ILE A 15 4.64 18.87 -15.67
C ILE A 15 4.36 19.92 -14.58
N ASP A 16 4.03 21.15 -14.96
CA ASP A 16 3.71 22.19 -13.97
C ASP A 16 2.38 21.92 -13.26
N TYR A 17 1.45 21.23 -13.93
CA TYR A 17 0.22 20.75 -13.31
C TYR A 17 0.49 19.73 -12.20
N CYS A 18 1.36 18.74 -12.42
CA CYS A 18 1.68 17.74 -11.40
C CYS A 18 2.40 18.36 -10.19
N LYS A 19 3.29 19.33 -10.40
CA LYS A 19 3.98 20.06 -9.31
C LYS A 19 3.02 20.75 -8.35
N LYS A 20 1.88 21.26 -8.86
CA LYS A 20 0.86 21.93 -8.05
C LYS A 20 0.27 21.04 -6.96
N TYR A 21 0.31 19.71 -7.11
CA TYR A 21 -0.27 18.76 -6.16
C TYR A 21 0.75 18.14 -5.20
N ILE A 22 2.04 18.40 -5.38
CA ILE A 22 3.10 17.95 -4.45
C ILE A 22 2.80 18.38 -3.01
N PRO A 23 2.41 19.64 -2.72
CA PRO A 23 2.08 20.05 -1.35
C PRO A 23 0.91 19.25 -0.77
N ALA A 24 -0.11 18.93 -1.58
CA ALA A 24 -1.26 18.15 -1.14
C ALA A 24 -0.89 16.68 -0.86
N LEU A 25 -0.05 16.08 -1.69
CA LEU A 25 0.47 14.72 -1.48
C LEU A 25 1.34 14.65 -0.22
N PHE A 26 2.22 15.64 -0.03
CA PHE A 26 3.04 15.73 1.18
C PHE A 26 2.19 15.89 2.44
N LEU A 27 1.22 16.81 2.42
CA LEU A 27 0.29 17.01 3.54
C LEU A 27 -0.51 15.74 3.83
N THR A 28 -0.94 15.02 2.78
CA THR A 28 -1.62 13.74 2.92
C THR A 28 -0.69 12.72 3.55
N PHE A 29 0.54 12.57 3.08
CA PHE A 29 1.53 11.68 3.68
C PHE A 29 1.76 11.98 5.17
N VAL A 30 2.01 13.24 5.53
CA VAL A 30 2.17 13.65 6.93
C VAL A 30 0.92 13.31 7.74
N PHE A 31 -0.27 13.64 7.23
CA PHE A 31 -1.54 13.29 7.86
C PHE A 31 -1.63 11.78 8.12
N ARG A 32 -1.38 10.95 7.09
CA ARG A 32 -1.44 9.47 7.16
C ARG A 32 -0.46 8.92 8.20
N ILE A 33 0.75 9.47 8.30
CA ILE A 33 1.72 9.11 9.34
C ILE A 33 1.21 9.48 10.74
N LEU A 34 0.70 10.70 10.93
CA LEU A 34 0.19 11.15 12.23
C LEU A 34 -1.00 10.31 12.72
N ILE A 35 -1.99 10.05 11.85
CA ILE A 35 -3.14 9.22 12.23
C ILE A 35 -2.76 7.74 12.42
N SER A 36 -1.62 7.30 11.88
CA SER A 36 -1.07 5.97 12.16
C SER A 36 -0.57 5.81 13.60
N CYS A 37 -0.43 6.89 14.38
CA CYS A 37 -0.14 6.81 15.81
C CYS A 37 -1.37 6.46 16.66
N ILE A 38 -2.58 6.52 16.10
CA ILE A 38 -3.83 6.18 16.81
C ILE A 38 -3.84 4.67 17.14
N LYS A 39 -4.36 4.33 18.33
CA LYS A 39 -4.48 2.95 18.79
C LYS A 39 -5.33 2.13 17.79
N PRO A 40 -4.81 1.00 17.28
CA PRO A 40 -5.51 0.19 16.30
C PRO A 40 -6.63 -0.65 16.89
N TYR A 41 -7.43 -1.26 16.02
CA TYR A 41 -8.46 -2.20 16.45
C TYR A 41 -7.79 -3.38 17.16
N PRO A 42 -8.13 -3.63 18.44
CA PRO A 42 -7.30 -4.45 19.31
C PRO A 42 -7.27 -5.92 18.87
N ILE A 43 -8.40 -6.48 18.42
CA ILE A 43 -8.51 -7.90 18.09
C ILE A 43 -7.52 -8.27 16.98
N ASP A 44 -7.56 -7.54 15.86
CA ASP A 44 -6.69 -7.82 14.72
C ASP A 44 -5.23 -7.52 15.03
N MET A 45 -4.95 -6.34 15.61
CA MET A 45 -3.55 -5.94 15.83
C MET A 45 -2.86 -6.82 16.88
N TYR A 46 -3.57 -7.32 17.91
CA TYR A 46 -2.98 -8.28 18.83
C TYR A 46 -2.58 -9.58 18.13
N GLY A 47 -3.40 -10.05 17.19
CA GLY A 47 -3.04 -11.16 16.30
C GLY A 47 -1.79 -10.85 15.50
N TYR A 48 -1.76 -9.73 14.77
CA TYR A 48 -0.61 -9.36 13.93
C TYR A 48 0.68 -9.18 14.72
N LEU A 49 0.62 -8.58 15.92
CA LEU A 49 1.78 -8.46 16.80
C LEU A 49 2.28 -9.82 17.28
N ALA A 50 1.38 -10.71 17.70
CA ALA A 50 1.74 -12.06 18.14
C ALA A 50 2.38 -12.86 17.00
N TRP A 51 1.78 -12.82 15.81
CA TRP A 51 2.29 -13.48 14.61
C TRP A 51 3.64 -12.93 14.19
N SER A 52 3.78 -11.61 14.14
CA SER A 52 5.04 -10.93 13.81
C SER A 52 6.16 -11.30 14.78
N LYS A 53 5.89 -11.35 16.10
CA LYS A 53 6.86 -11.79 17.10
C LYS A 53 7.24 -13.26 16.95
N TYR A 54 6.26 -14.13 16.73
CA TYR A 54 6.52 -15.55 16.50
C TYR A 54 7.41 -15.75 15.27
N LEU A 55 7.07 -15.10 14.16
CA LEU A 55 7.82 -15.20 12.90
C LEU A 55 9.27 -14.75 13.06
N ALA A 56 9.54 -13.72 13.87
CA ALA A 56 10.90 -13.26 14.16
C ALA A 56 11.73 -14.26 14.99
N ILE A 57 11.09 -15.13 15.78
CA ILE A 57 11.78 -16.09 16.64
C ILE A 57 11.94 -17.44 15.93
N TYR A 58 10.88 -17.90 15.26
CA TYR A 58 10.79 -19.26 14.73
C TYR A 58 10.81 -19.33 13.20
N GLY A 59 10.76 -18.19 12.52
CA GLY A 59 10.63 -18.12 11.07
C GLY A 59 9.25 -18.55 10.53
N PRO A 60 9.07 -18.49 9.20
CA PRO A 60 7.78 -18.75 8.57
C PRO A 60 7.44 -20.25 8.39
N SER A 61 8.44 -21.15 8.43
CA SER A 61 8.26 -22.57 8.05
C SER A 61 7.27 -23.32 8.92
N GLN A 62 7.16 -22.96 10.20
CA GLN A 62 6.28 -23.60 11.19
C GLN A 62 5.05 -22.77 11.53
N PHE A 63 4.84 -21.63 10.86
CA PHE A 63 3.84 -20.64 11.26
C PHE A 63 2.39 -21.16 11.13
N TYR A 64 2.05 -21.86 10.06
CA TYR A 64 0.69 -22.38 9.84
C TYR A 64 0.42 -23.74 10.51
N GLY A 65 1.46 -24.46 10.93
CA GLY A 65 1.33 -25.79 11.51
C GLY A 65 1.45 -25.78 13.02
N SER A 66 2.62 -25.39 13.53
CA SER A 66 3.01 -25.61 14.93
C SER A 66 2.80 -24.39 15.83
N SER A 67 2.40 -23.24 15.29
CA SER A 67 2.24 -22.00 16.07
C SER A 67 1.04 -22.01 17.01
N GLY A 68 0.02 -22.84 16.73
CA GLY A 68 -1.25 -22.85 17.45
C GLY A 68 -2.14 -21.63 17.17
N PHE A 69 -1.76 -20.75 16.23
CA PHE A 69 -2.57 -19.58 15.87
C PHE A 69 -3.71 -19.95 14.92
N HIS A 70 -4.86 -19.32 15.15
CA HIS A 70 -5.94 -19.31 14.17
C HIS A 70 -5.64 -18.25 13.10
N VAL A 71 -5.07 -18.68 11.97
CA VAL A 71 -4.70 -17.81 10.85
C VAL A 71 -5.68 -17.98 9.70
N VAL A 72 -6.44 -16.92 9.41
CA VAL A 72 -7.47 -16.88 8.34
C VAL A 72 -7.02 -16.05 7.14
N TYR A 73 -5.71 -16.04 6.87
CA TYR A 73 -5.12 -15.28 5.77
C TYR A 73 -4.06 -16.11 5.03
N ALA A 74 -3.94 -15.85 3.74
CA ALA A 74 -2.95 -16.47 2.87
C ALA A 74 -1.51 -15.98 3.22
N PRO A 75 -0.46 -16.69 2.78
CA PRO A 75 0.88 -16.57 3.38
C PRO A 75 1.64 -15.30 3.01
N PHE A 76 1.25 -14.56 1.97
CA PHE A 76 2.05 -13.45 1.47
C PHE A 76 2.19 -12.32 2.50
N PHE A 77 1.12 -11.99 3.23
CA PHE A 77 1.18 -10.93 4.25
C PHE A 77 2.15 -11.27 5.40
N GLN A 78 2.35 -12.56 5.69
CA GLN A 78 3.21 -13.01 6.79
C GLN A 78 4.67 -12.61 6.58
N TYR A 79 5.13 -12.42 5.35
CA TYR A 79 6.49 -11.94 5.09
C TYR A 79 6.70 -10.48 5.54
N PHE A 80 5.67 -9.63 5.44
CA PHE A 80 5.72 -8.27 5.99
C PHE A 80 5.75 -8.29 7.51
N LEU A 81 4.92 -9.16 8.13
CA LEU A 81 4.93 -9.33 9.58
C LEU A 81 6.26 -9.91 10.07
N TRP A 82 6.87 -10.84 9.34
CA TRP A 82 8.18 -11.39 9.68
C TRP A 82 9.25 -10.30 9.63
N LEU A 83 9.33 -9.53 8.54
CA LEU A 83 10.28 -8.42 8.43
C LEU A 83 10.09 -7.39 9.55
N THR A 84 8.85 -6.99 9.83
CA THR A 84 8.59 -6.05 10.93
C THR A 84 8.94 -6.65 12.30
N GLY A 85 8.74 -7.97 12.47
CA GLY A 85 9.09 -8.69 13.69
C GLY A 85 10.60 -8.74 13.92
N GLU A 86 11.38 -8.99 12.86
CA GLU A 86 12.85 -8.96 12.90
C GLU A 86 13.36 -7.57 13.32
N ILE A 87 12.82 -6.50 12.72
CA ILE A 87 13.14 -5.11 13.09
C ILE A 87 12.77 -4.89 14.56
N ALA A 88 11.56 -5.26 14.96
CA ALA A 88 11.08 -5.06 16.32
C ALA A 88 11.96 -5.77 17.36
N ASN A 89 12.36 -7.00 17.07
CA ASN A 89 13.20 -7.83 17.94
C ASN A 89 14.64 -7.27 18.04
N ARG A 90 15.25 -6.92 16.90
CA ARG A 90 16.65 -6.43 16.86
C ARG A 90 16.84 -5.08 17.53
N PHE A 91 15.85 -4.20 17.44
CA PHE A 91 15.91 -2.85 18.00
C PHE A 91 15.14 -2.70 19.32
N SER A 92 14.61 -3.80 19.87
CA SER A 92 13.83 -3.80 21.12
C SER A 92 12.72 -2.74 21.14
N VAL A 93 12.00 -2.61 20.02
CA VAL A 93 11.01 -1.54 19.86
C VAL A 93 9.81 -1.75 20.79
N SER A 94 9.17 -0.65 21.21
CA SER A 94 7.94 -0.73 22.00
C SER A 94 6.80 -1.38 21.21
N THR A 95 5.85 -2.01 21.90
CA THR A 95 4.65 -2.60 21.25
C THR A 95 3.88 -1.57 20.41
N ALA A 96 3.83 -0.31 20.85
CA ALA A 96 3.19 0.76 20.11
C ALA A 96 3.92 1.07 18.79
N LEU A 97 5.26 1.14 18.82
CA LEU A 97 6.06 1.33 17.62
C LEU A 97 5.99 0.11 16.69
N HIS A 98 5.96 -1.11 17.23
CA HIS A 98 5.76 -2.33 16.45
C HIS A 98 4.42 -2.29 15.69
N ALA A 99 3.33 -1.97 16.38
CA ALA A 99 2.01 -1.83 15.75
C ALA A 99 2.01 -0.73 14.68
N PHE A 100 2.65 0.41 14.95
CA PHE A 100 2.82 1.48 13.97
C PHE A 100 3.55 0.99 12.72
N LEU A 101 4.67 0.28 12.86
CA LEU A 101 5.44 -0.28 11.75
C LEU A 101 4.63 -1.27 10.91
N ILE A 102 3.77 -2.10 11.52
CA ILE A 102 2.88 -3.01 10.79
C ILE A 102 1.92 -2.20 9.90
N LYS A 103 1.32 -1.13 10.42
CA LYS A 103 0.36 -0.29 9.68
C LYS A 103 0.99 0.43 8.50
N LEU A 104 2.28 0.77 8.59
CA LEU A 104 2.99 1.47 7.52
C LEU A 104 3.03 0.66 6.21
N TRP A 105 2.97 -0.67 6.25
CA TRP A 105 2.84 -1.45 5.02
C TRP A 105 1.57 -1.11 4.26
N SER A 106 0.43 -1.09 4.94
CA SER A 106 -0.85 -0.75 4.34
C SER A 106 -0.84 0.68 3.80
N VAL A 107 -0.28 1.64 4.56
CA VAL A 107 -0.13 3.03 4.12
C VAL A 107 0.74 3.13 2.86
N LEU A 108 1.91 2.47 2.86
CA LEU A 108 2.84 2.47 1.73
C LEU A 108 2.16 1.94 0.46
N PHE A 109 1.43 0.83 0.57
CA PHE A 109 0.72 0.25 -0.58
C PHE A 109 -0.33 1.21 -1.14
N GLU A 110 -1.06 1.97 -0.32
CA GLU A 110 -1.98 2.97 -0.86
C GLU A 110 -1.28 4.09 -1.63
N PHE A 111 -0.10 4.54 -1.21
CA PHE A 111 0.68 5.50 -2.00
C PHE A 111 1.16 4.89 -3.32
N ILE A 112 1.52 3.60 -3.34
CA ILE A 112 1.81 2.86 -4.57
C ILE A 112 0.55 2.76 -5.44
N GLY A 113 -0.62 2.47 -4.86
CA GLY A 113 -1.91 2.42 -5.56
C GLY A 113 -2.28 3.75 -6.19
N ALA A 114 -2.10 4.85 -5.46
CA ALA A 114 -2.27 6.21 -5.97
C ALA A 114 -1.33 6.50 -7.14
N TRP A 115 -0.07 6.09 -7.05
CA TRP A 115 0.89 6.20 -8.15
C TRP A 115 0.48 5.36 -9.38
N LEU A 116 -0.04 4.14 -9.18
CA LEU A 116 -0.56 3.31 -10.28
C LEU A 116 -1.77 3.95 -10.96
N ILE A 117 -2.66 4.60 -10.20
CA ILE A 117 -3.78 5.39 -10.76
C ILE A 117 -3.25 6.52 -11.67
N LEU A 118 -2.19 7.22 -11.25
CA LEU A 118 -1.54 8.23 -12.09
C LEU A 118 -0.98 7.63 -13.38
N LEU A 119 -0.26 6.50 -13.28
CA LEU A 119 0.30 5.81 -14.46
C LEU A 119 -0.78 5.41 -15.48
N ILE A 120 -1.89 4.83 -15.02
CA ILE A 120 -3.02 4.47 -15.88
C ILE A 120 -3.64 5.72 -16.54
N ALA A 121 -3.78 6.81 -15.78
CA ALA A 121 -4.37 8.04 -16.27
C ALA A 121 -3.47 8.76 -17.30
N GLU A 122 -2.16 8.76 -17.08
CA GLU A 122 -1.16 9.28 -18.02
C GLU A 122 -1.21 8.51 -19.35
N LYS A 123 -1.27 7.17 -19.28
CA LYS A 123 -1.44 6.32 -20.47
C LYS A 123 -2.69 6.69 -21.27
N SER A 124 -3.74 7.09 -20.57
CA SER A 124 -5.02 7.51 -21.14
C SER A 124 -5.09 8.99 -21.53
N LYS A 125 -3.99 9.75 -21.41
CA LYS A 125 -3.92 11.22 -21.61
C LYS A 125 -4.93 12.00 -20.74
N LYS A 126 -5.16 11.52 -19.52
CA LYS A 126 -6.10 12.09 -18.53
C LYS A 126 -5.41 12.46 -17.22
N ALA A 127 -4.19 12.99 -17.28
CA ALA A 127 -3.35 13.29 -16.12
C ALA A 127 -4.11 14.09 -15.04
N LYS A 128 -4.83 15.15 -15.44
CA LYS A 128 -5.66 15.96 -14.52
C LYS A 128 -6.68 15.14 -13.73
N SER A 129 -7.46 14.30 -14.41
CA SER A 129 -8.45 13.43 -13.75
C SER A 129 -7.77 12.37 -12.89
N GLY A 130 -6.65 11.81 -13.36
CA GLY A 130 -5.82 10.87 -12.61
C GLY A 130 -5.34 11.44 -11.29
N THR A 131 -4.79 12.66 -11.29
CA THR A 131 -4.31 13.32 -10.07
C THR A 131 -5.43 13.57 -9.07
N ILE A 132 -6.61 13.98 -9.55
CA ILE A 132 -7.78 14.15 -8.68
C ILE A 132 -8.23 12.81 -8.09
N MET A 133 -8.26 11.74 -8.89
CA MET A 133 -8.63 10.39 -8.42
C MET A 133 -7.63 9.82 -7.42
N ALA A 134 -6.32 9.97 -7.67
CA ALA A 134 -5.28 9.54 -6.75
C ALA A 134 -5.40 10.25 -5.38
N LEU A 135 -5.66 11.57 -5.39
CA LEU A 135 -5.89 12.32 -4.15
C LEU A 135 -7.17 11.88 -3.45
N ILE A 136 -8.29 11.74 -4.17
CA ILE A 136 -9.57 11.26 -3.61
C ILE A 136 -9.40 9.89 -2.97
N TYR A 137 -8.65 8.99 -3.61
CA TYR A 137 -8.32 7.68 -3.07
C TYR A 137 -7.54 7.77 -1.76
N LEU A 138 -6.47 8.57 -1.70
CA LEU A 138 -5.63 8.70 -0.50
C LEU A 138 -6.33 9.37 0.68
N VAL A 139 -7.26 10.30 0.41
CA VAL A 139 -8.05 11.00 1.46
C VAL A 139 -9.39 10.34 1.72
N ASN A 140 -9.69 9.19 1.09
CA ASN A 140 -10.93 8.46 1.32
C ASN A 140 -10.98 7.93 2.76
N PRO A 141 -11.98 8.30 3.59
CA PRO A 141 -12.09 7.83 4.96
C PRO A 141 -12.11 6.32 5.10
N GLY A 142 -12.82 5.60 4.23
CA GLY A 142 -12.86 4.13 4.29
C GLY A 142 -11.49 3.50 4.10
N VAL A 143 -10.67 4.09 3.22
CA VAL A 143 -9.31 3.63 2.93
C VAL A 143 -8.38 3.95 4.10
N TYR A 144 -8.31 5.23 4.50
CA TYR A 144 -7.35 5.66 5.50
C TYR A 144 -7.68 5.16 6.93
N ILE A 145 -8.98 4.93 7.23
CA ILE A 145 -9.42 4.30 8.48
C ILE A 145 -9.01 2.83 8.51
N ASN A 146 -9.19 2.07 7.41
CA ASN A 146 -8.80 0.65 7.34
C ASN A 146 -7.29 0.47 7.63
N SER A 147 -6.45 1.29 7.01
CA SER A 147 -5.00 1.14 7.13
C SER A 147 -4.39 1.88 8.33
N SER A 148 -4.48 3.20 8.41
CA SER A 148 -3.75 3.95 9.45
C SER A 148 -4.38 3.84 10.83
N ILE A 149 -5.70 3.80 10.91
CA ILE A 149 -6.38 3.77 12.20
C ILE A 149 -6.55 2.31 12.64
N TRP A 150 -7.33 1.53 11.90
CA TRP A 150 -7.66 0.14 12.23
C TRP A 150 -6.42 -0.76 12.19
N GLY A 151 -5.58 -0.63 11.15
CA GLY A 151 -4.38 -1.44 10.97
C GLY A 151 -4.59 -2.71 10.17
N GLN A 152 -5.65 -2.74 9.36
CA GLN A 152 -5.88 -3.78 8.37
C GLN A 152 -4.96 -3.59 7.14
N PHE A 153 -4.77 -4.67 6.40
CA PHE A 153 -3.86 -4.74 5.26
C PHE A 153 -4.59 -4.92 3.92
N ASP A 154 -5.90 -4.64 3.86
CA ASP A 154 -6.71 -4.71 2.64
C ASP A 154 -6.15 -3.86 1.48
N SER A 155 -5.44 -2.78 1.81
CA SER A 155 -4.82 -1.93 0.80
C SER A 155 -3.71 -2.63 0.00
N ILE A 156 -3.08 -3.67 0.56
CA ILE A 156 -2.04 -4.44 -0.13
C ILE A 156 -2.61 -5.18 -1.35
N PRO A 157 -3.56 -6.13 -1.21
CA PRO A 157 -4.15 -6.78 -2.37
C PRO A 157 -4.94 -5.81 -3.26
N ALA A 158 -5.62 -4.79 -2.68
CA ALA A 158 -6.31 -3.79 -3.49
C ALA A 158 -5.34 -3.04 -4.43
N THR A 159 -4.18 -2.64 -3.94
CA THR A 159 -3.12 -2.00 -4.75
C THR A 159 -2.58 -2.95 -5.80
N MET A 160 -2.37 -4.22 -5.45
CA MET A 160 -1.94 -5.22 -6.44
C MET A 160 -2.98 -5.38 -7.56
N LEU A 161 -4.28 -5.36 -7.25
CA LEU A 161 -5.34 -5.40 -8.26
C LEU A 161 -5.36 -4.16 -9.15
N ILE A 162 -5.09 -2.96 -8.61
CA ILE A 162 -4.85 -1.77 -9.45
C ILE A 162 -3.63 -2.00 -10.36
N GLY A 163 -2.58 -2.62 -9.84
CA GLY A 163 -1.39 -3.01 -10.61
C GLY A 163 -1.69 -4.01 -11.71
N VAL A 164 -2.60 -4.97 -11.47
CA VAL A 164 -3.08 -5.91 -12.50
C VAL A 164 -3.75 -5.16 -13.64
N ILE A 165 -4.64 -4.20 -13.34
CA ILE A 165 -5.26 -3.34 -14.34
C ILE A 165 -4.20 -2.56 -15.12
N ALA A 166 -3.23 -1.93 -14.42
CA ALA A 166 -2.13 -1.24 -15.07
C ALA A 166 -1.37 -2.17 -16.03
N LEU A 167 -0.98 -3.36 -15.59
CA LEU A 167 -0.24 -4.30 -16.44
C LEU A 167 -1.04 -4.73 -17.69
N PHE A 168 -2.35 -4.87 -17.59
CA PHE A 168 -3.21 -5.10 -18.77
C PHE A 168 -3.22 -3.91 -19.73
N GLU A 169 -3.32 -2.67 -19.23
CA GLU A 169 -3.23 -1.46 -20.05
C GLU A 169 -1.90 -1.35 -20.82
N TYR A 170 -0.82 -1.89 -20.24
CA TYR A 170 0.50 -1.98 -20.89
C TYR A 170 0.75 -3.31 -21.65
N LYS A 171 -0.30 -4.13 -21.85
CA LYS A 171 -0.25 -5.42 -22.58
C LYS A 171 0.72 -6.45 -21.98
N LYS A 172 0.95 -6.40 -20.66
CA LYS A 172 1.83 -7.31 -19.91
C LYS A 172 1.04 -8.43 -19.21
N HIS A 173 0.27 -9.20 -19.99
CA HIS A 173 -0.69 -10.20 -19.50
C HIS A 173 -0.11 -11.21 -18.50
N ASN A 174 1.07 -11.78 -18.79
CA ASN A 174 1.69 -12.79 -17.91
C ASN A 174 2.09 -12.20 -16.54
N LEU A 175 2.59 -10.96 -16.52
CA LEU A 175 2.90 -10.27 -15.27
C LEU A 175 1.63 -9.91 -14.51
N ALA A 176 0.55 -9.54 -15.22
CA ALA A 176 -0.74 -9.28 -14.60
C ALA A 176 -1.28 -10.54 -13.91
N ALA A 177 -1.22 -11.70 -14.57
CA ALA A 177 -1.62 -12.97 -13.99
C ALA A 177 -0.77 -13.36 -12.76
N LEU A 178 0.55 -13.15 -12.83
CA LEU A 178 1.44 -13.38 -11.69
C LEU A 178 1.12 -12.47 -10.50
N LEU A 179 0.90 -11.17 -10.75
CA LEU A 179 0.57 -10.22 -9.69
C LEU A 179 -0.81 -10.52 -9.08
N PHE A 180 -1.77 -10.95 -9.90
CA PHE A 180 -3.08 -11.41 -9.41
C PHE A 180 -2.95 -12.62 -8.47
N LEU A 181 -2.13 -13.60 -8.84
CA LEU A 181 -1.83 -14.74 -7.97
C LEU A 181 -1.25 -14.28 -6.62
N ILE A 182 -0.32 -13.33 -6.62
CA ILE A 182 0.26 -12.77 -5.38
C ILE A 182 -0.81 -12.04 -4.54
N ALA A 183 -1.73 -11.32 -5.19
CA ALA A 183 -2.85 -10.67 -4.50
C ALA A 183 -3.75 -11.68 -3.77
N VAL A 184 -4.11 -12.79 -4.45
CA VAL A 184 -4.87 -13.90 -3.84
C VAL A 184 -4.09 -14.57 -2.71
N LEU A 185 -2.77 -14.70 -2.84
CA LEU A 185 -1.91 -15.20 -1.76
C LEU A 185 -1.78 -14.23 -0.58
N THR A 186 -2.35 -13.03 -0.67
CA THR A 186 -2.41 -12.06 0.43
C THR A 186 -3.71 -12.16 1.21
N LYS A 187 -4.87 -12.20 0.52
CA LYS A 187 -6.20 -12.24 1.14
C LYS A 187 -7.24 -12.86 0.23
#